data_AF-A0AAD6Q3N3-F1
#
_entry.id   AF-A0AAD6Q3N3-F1
#
_cell.length_a   1.000
_cell.length_b   1.000
_cell.length_c   1.000
_cell.angle_alpha   90.00
_cell.angle_beta   90.00
_cell.angle_gamma   90.00
#
_symmetry.space_group_name_H-M   'P 1'
#
loop_
_entity.id
_entity.type
_entity.pdbx_description
1 polymer ?
#
loop_
_entity_poly.entity_id
_entity_poly.type
_entity_poly.pdbx_seq_one_letter_code
_entity_poly.pdbx_strand_id
1 'polypeptide(L)'
;MKLSIIKSGGITIFLEDDPDKLNAARAKSNTTQIYKVDYQTPAKKAYKLLECARKSPACAPRTEMLQNSPRKLALKNLPQEVYELKWNVVAAPGRMGAIYTASKIARAGNATDVMVHDVDRTIEK
;
A
#
# COMPACT_ATOMS: atom_id res chain seq x y z
N MET A 1 3.19 -7.87 20.14
CA MET A 1 3.86 -8.37 18.92
C MET A 1 5.32 -8.00 18.96
N LYS A 2 6.24 -8.97 18.85
CA LYS A 2 7.68 -8.73 18.82
C LYS A 2 8.06 -8.52 17.35
N LEU A 3 8.09 -7.26 16.89
CA LEU A 3 8.62 -6.93 15.56
C LEU A 3 10.13 -7.20 15.62
N SER A 4 10.53 -8.40 15.23
CA SER A 4 11.92 -8.68 14.93
C SER A 4 12.34 -7.76 13.78
N ILE A 5 13.12 -6.75 14.16
CA ILE A 5 14.07 -6.05 13.31
C ILE A 5 13.40 -5.09 12.31
N ILE A 6 12.97 -3.93 12.80
CA ILE A 6 13.21 -2.71 12.01
C ILE A 6 14.73 -2.68 11.85
N LYS A 7 15.25 -3.06 10.67
CA LYS A 7 16.67 -2.93 10.37
C LYS A 7 17.01 -1.46 10.55
N SER A 8 17.73 -1.12 11.62
CA SER A 8 18.15 0.25 11.91
C SER A 8 19.00 0.74 10.74
N GLY A 9 18.45 1.64 9.92
CA GLY A 9 19.07 2.14 8.69
C GLY A 9 18.31 1.85 7.39
N GLY A 10 17.21 1.09 7.43
CA GLY A 10 16.38 0.82 6.26
C GLY A 10 15.48 1.99 5.85
N ILE A 11 15.33 2.20 4.53
CA ILE A 11 14.37 3.18 4.01
C ILE A 11 12.96 2.62 4.15
N THR A 12 12.11 3.34 4.88
CA THR A 12 10.71 2.96 5.14
C THR A 12 9.78 3.90 4.41
N ILE A 13 8.77 3.34 3.76
CA ILE A 13 7.67 4.10 3.17
C ILE A 13 6.40 3.91 4.00
N PHE A 14 5.75 5.03 4.31
CA PHE A 14 4.47 5.08 4.99
C PHE A 14 3.41 5.63 4.04
N LEU A 15 2.50 4.77 3.61
CA LEU A 15 1.30 5.18 2.87
C LEU A 15 0.25 5.62 3.89
N GLU A 16 -0.35 6.79 3.70
CA GLU A 16 -1.33 7.35 4.65
C GLU A 16 -2.46 8.09 3.93
N ASP A 17 -3.69 7.88 4.38
CA ASP A 17 -4.91 8.50 3.86
C ASP A 17 -5.54 9.52 4.83
N ASP A 18 -5.10 9.52 6.10
CA ASP A 18 -5.59 10.41 7.13
C ASP A 18 -4.80 11.74 7.13
N PRO A 19 -5.47 12.89 6.87
CA PRO A 19 -4.82 14.19 6.80
C PRO A 19 -4.18 14.62 8.13
N ASP A 20 -4.76 14.23 9.26
CA ASP A 20 -4.25 14.60 10.59
C ASP A 20 -2.96 13.82 10.88
N LYS A 21 -2.92 12.53 10.52
CA LYS A 21 -1.71 11.71 10.62
C LYS A 21 -0.62 12.17 9.67
N LEU A 22 -0.98 12.55 8.43
CA LEU A 22 -0.03 13.13 7.47
C LEU A 22 0.63 14.39 8.05
N ASN A 23 -0.14 15.28 8.65
CA ASN A 23 0.38 16.51 9.24
C ASN A 23 1.26 16.23 10.46
N ALA A 24 0.86 15.31 11.33
CA ALA A 24 1.66 14.91 12.49
C ALA A 24 2.97 14.20 12.11
N ALA A 25 2.99 13.48 10.99
CA ALA A 25 4.10 12.62 10.60
C ALA A 25 5.17 13.33 9.75
N ARG A 26 4.89 14.52 9.19
CA ARG A 26 5.88 15.39 8.50
C ARG A 26 7.09 15.76 9.36
N ALA A 27 7.06 15.50 10.66
CA ALA A 27 8.10 15.87 11.61
C ALA A 27 9.29 14.90 11.74
N LYS A 28 9.41 13.78 10.98
CA LYS A 28 10.41 12.74 11.34
C LYS A 28 11.22 12.11 10.19
N SER A 29 12.54 12.11 10.45
CA SER A 29 13.63 11.22 9.97
C SER A 29 13.93 11.14 8.48
N ASN A 30 15.21 11.31 8.12
CA ASN A 30 15.75 11.14 6.76
C ASN A 30 15.56 9.72 6.18
N THR A 31 15.17 8.73 6.99
CA THR A 31 14.99 7.33 6.58
C THR A 31 13.52 6.95 6.36
N THR A 32 12.58 7.84 6.63
CA THR A 32 11.14 7.58 6.48
C THR A 32 10.53 8.55 5.49
N GLN A 33 9.81 8.02 4.50
CA GLN A 33 9.08 8.82 3.54
C GLN A 33 7.59 8.53 3.66
N ILE A 34 6.78 9.58 3.56
CA ILE A 34 5.33 9.49 3.74
C ILE A 34 4.66 9.96 2.47
N TYR A 35 3.82 9.10 1.91
CA TYR A 35 3.05 9.41 0.72
C TYR A 35 1.56 9.36 1.03
N LYS A 36 0.88 10.45 0.67
CA LYS A 36 -0.57 10.48 0.68
C LYS A 36 -1.10 9.47 -0.33
N VAL A 37 -2.09 8.68 0.08
CA VAL A 37 -2.83 7.80 -0.80
C VAL A 37 -4.27 8.28 -0.97
N ASP A 38 -4.72 8.27 -2.22
CA ASP A 38 -6.09 8.59 -2.60
C ASP A 38 -6.71 7.38 -3.31
N TYR A 39 -7.98 7.08 -2.98
CA TYR A 39 -8.67 5.90 -3.49
C TYR A 39 -9.69 6.27 -4.57
N GLN A 40 -9.51 5.71 -5.76
CA GLN A 40 -10.49 5.85 -6.84
C GLN A 40 -11.66 4.85 -6.72
N THR A 41 -11.46 3.77 -5.94
CA THR A 41 -12.45 2.71 -5.78
C THR A 41 -13.07 2.79 -4.38
N PRO A 42 -14.39 2.98 -4.27
CA PRO A 42 -15.09 2.95 -2.98
C PRO A 42 -14.90 1.61 -2.27
N ALA A 43 -14.69 1.65 -0.95
CA ALA A 43 -14.48 0.47 -0.13
C ALA A 43 -15.62 -0.56 -0.23
N LYS A 44 -16.88 -0.13 -0.41
CA LYS A 44 -18.02 -1.03 -0.65
C LYS A 44 -17.89 -1.94 -1.88
N LYS A 45 -17.03 -1.61 -2.85
CA LYS A 45 -16.76 -2.45 -4.03
C LYS A 45 -15.73 -3.56 -3.76
N ALA A 46 -15.05 -3.53 -2.62
CA ALA A 46 -13.98 -4.45 -2.25
C ALA A 46 -14.39 -5.93 -2.37
N TYR A 47 -15.53 -6.30 -1.78
CA TYR A 47 -16.00 -7.69 -1.79
C TYR A 47 -16.24 -8.22 -3.21
N LYS A 48 -16.94 -7.44 -4.04
CA LYS A 48 -17.19 -7.80 -5.45
C LYS A 48 -15.91 -7.95 -6.27
N LEU A 49 -14.91 -7.11 -6.00
CA LEU A 49 -13.60 -7.18 -6.66
C LEU A 49 -12.82 -8.44 -6.26
N LEU A 50 -12.82 -8.80 -4.97
CA LEU A 50 -12.23 -10.06 -4.50
C LEU A 50 -12.93 -11.27 -5.08
N GLU A 51 -14.26 -11.25 -5.10
CA GLU A 51 -15.05 -12.33 -5.68
C GLU A 51 -14.72 -12.54 -7.16
N CYS A 52 -14.61 -11.45 -7.94
CA CYS A 52 -14.21 -11.58 -9.34
C CYS A 52 -12.79 -12.12 -9.48
N ALA A 53 -11.84 -11.61 -8.68
CA ALA A 53 -10.45 -12.04 -8.71
C ALA A 53 -10.28 -13.54 -8.39
N ARG A 54 -11.14 -14.10 -7.52
CA ARG A 54 -11.17 -15.54 -7.20
C ARG A 54 -11.77 -16.37 -8.35
N LYS A 55 -12.78 -15.85 -9.05
CA LYS A 55 -13.53 -16.58 -10.07
C LYS A 55 -12.91 -16.54 -11.46
N SER A 56 -12.15 -15.50 -11.80
CA SER A 56 -11.63 -15.30 -13.16
C SER A 56 -10.20 -14.75 -13.19
N PRO A 57 -9.28 -15.38 -13.94
CA PRO A 57 -7.95 -14.85 -14.21
C PRO A 57 -7.96 -13.48 -14.91
N ALA A 58 -9.06 -13.12 -15.59
CA ALA A 58 -9.24 -11.81 -16.21
C ALA A 58 -9.46 -10.69 -15.17
N CYS A 59 -9.98 -11.05 -13.99
CA CYS A 59 -10.10 -10.18 -12.83
C CYS A 59 -8.92 -10.29 -11.85
N ALA A 60 -8.04 -11.27 -12.05
CA ALA A 60 -6.93 -11.55 -11.16
C ALA A 60 -5.73 -10.60 -11.39
N PRO A 61 -4.89 -10.41 -10.37
CA PRO A 61 -3.64 -9.68 -10.50
C PRO A 61 -2.62 -10.29 -11.51
N ARG A 62 -2.51 -9.77 -12.74
CA ARG A 62 -1.38 -10.09 -13.66
C ARG A 62 -0.05 -9.38 -13.34
N THR A 63 1.01 -9.72 -14.05
CA THR A 63 2.40 -9.26 -13.78
C THR A 63 2.73 -7.89 -14.38
N GLU A 64 1.79 -7.22 -15.05
CA GLU A 64 2.03 -5.89 -15.65
C GLU A 64 2.35 -4.80 -14.61
N MET A 65 3.10 -3.78 -15.04
CA MET A 65 3.47 -2.60 -14.24
C MET A 65 2.23 -1.93 -13.63
N LEU A 66 2.27 -1.60 -12.34
CA LEU A 66 1.10 -1.11 -11.59
C LEU A 66 0.46 0.15 -12.21
N GLN A 67 1.29 1.05 -12.74
CA GLN A 67 0.85 2.34 -13.31
C GLN A 67 -0.04 2.14 -14.55
N ASN A 68 0.31 1.18 -15.40
CA ASN A 68 -0.40 0.92 -16.66
C ASN A 68 -1.45 -0.19 -16.54
N SER A 69 -1.65 -0.74 -15.34
CA SER A 69 -2.53 -1.88 -15.21
C SER A 69 -4.01 -1.46 -15.38
N PRO A 70 -4.81 -2.23 -16.15
CA PRO A 70 -6.26 -2.03 -16.22
C PRO A 70 -6.97 -2.33 -14.87
N ARG A 71 -6.23 -2.75 -13.83
CA ARG A 71 -6.76 -3.14 -12.53
C ARG A 71 -7.15 -1.94 -11.66
N LYS A 72 -8.33 -2.06 -11.05
CA LYS A 72 -8.94 -1.07 -10.14
C LYS A 72 -8.39 -1.09 -8.71
N LEU A 73 -7.54 -2.07 -8.38
CA LEU A 73 -7.05 -2.35 -7.03
C LEU A 73 -5.70 -1.69 -6.73
N ALA A 74 -4.86 -1.48 -7.74
CA ALA A 74 -3.60 -0.76 -7.57
C ALA A 74 -3.88 0.73 -7.31
N LEU A 75 -3.19 1.31 -6.35
CA LEU A 75 -3.06 2.76 -6.29
C LEU A 75 -2.22 3.18 -7.51
N LYS A 76 -2.69 4.20 -8.23
CA LYS A 76 -2.05 4.71 -9.45
C LYS A 76 -1.45 6.11 -9.27
N ASN A 77 -1.89 6.82 -8.23
CA ASN A 77 -1.55 8.22 -7.99
C ASN A 77 -0.39 8.35 -6.99
N LEU A 78 0.57 7.44 -7.02
CA LEU A 78 1.78 7.51 -6.20
C LEU A 78 2.98 7.91 -7.07
N PRO A 79 3.94 8.68 -6.53
CA PRO A 79 5.18 9.01 -7.23
C PRO A 79 5.91 7.77 -7.72
N GLN A 80 6.61 7.90 -8.86
CA GLN A 80 7.28 6.79 -9.53
C GLN A 80 8.32 6.10 -8.63
N GLU A 81 9.03 6.86 -7.81
CA GLU A 81 10.02 6.38 -6.85
C GLU A 81 9.45 5.33 -5.87
N VAL A 82 8.16 5.41 -5.52
CA VAL A 82 7.48 4.45 -4.65
C VAL A 82 7.54 3.03 -5.25
N TYR A 83 7.50 2.92 -6.58
CA TYR A 83 7.50 1.64 -7.29
C TYR A 83 8.90 1.17 -7.70
N GLU A 84 9.84 2.10 -7.87
CA GLU A 84 11.19 1.81 -8.41
C GLU A 84 12.22 1.56 -7.33
N LEU A 85 12.11 2.25 -6.19
CA LEU A 85 13.05 2.10 -5.10
C LEU A 85 12.78 0.81 -4.31
N LYS A 86 13.85 0.27 -3.74
CA LYS A 86 13.76 -0.89 -2.84
C LYS A 86 13.56 -0.38 -1.41
N TRP A 87 12.44 -0.77 -0.82
CA TRP A 87 12.08 -0.43 0.54
C TRP A 87 12.37 -1.59 1.48
N ASN A 88 12.72 -1.30 2.73
CA ASN A 88 12.83 -2.34 3.74
C ASN A 88 11.47 -2.65 4.35
N VAL A 89 10.67 -1.61 4.58
CA VAL A 89 9.32 -1.72 5.13
C VAL A 89 8.38 -0.84 4.32
N VAL A 90 7.23 -1.40 3.97
CA VAL A 90 6.09 -0.67 3.39
C VAL A 90 4.93 -0.74 4.37
N ALA A 91 4.62 0.38 5.01
CA ALA A 91 3.46 0.51 5.88
C ALA A 91 2.26 1.06 5.09
N ALA A 92 1.09 0.43 5.23
CA ALA A 92 -0.10 0.81 4.49
C ALA A 92 -1.37 0.74 5.37
N PRO A 93 -2.36 1.62 5.14
CA PRO A 93 -3.62 1.55 5.86
C PRO A 93 -4.40 0.30 5.49
N GLY A 94 -5.34 -0.09 6.36
CA GLY A 94 -6.22 -1.27 6.28
C GLY A 94 -7.21 -1.28 5.12
N ARG A 95 -6.92 -0.58 4.02
CA ARG A 95 -7.72 -0.54 2.80
C ARG A 95 -7.13 -1.45 1.74
N MET A 96 -8.01 -2.21 1.08
CA MET A 96 -7.63 -3.22 0.08
C MET A 96 -6.65 -2.71 -0.98
N GLY A 97 -6.88 -1.51 -1.52
CA GLY A 97 -6.01 -0.97 -2.56
C GLY A 97 -4.60 -0.64 -2.05
N ALA A 98 -4.49 -0.16 -0.81
CA ALA A 98 -3.21 0.13 -0.18
C ALA A 98 -2.46 -1.16 0.18
N ILE A 99 -3.14 -2.13 0.81
CA ILE A 99 -2.56 -3.45 1.11
C ILE A 99 -2.08 -4.14 -0.17
N TYR A 100 -2.89 -4.13 -1.22
CA TYR A 100 -2.53 -4.74 -2.50
C TYR A 100 -1.30 -4.05 -3.12
N THR A 101 -1.26 -2.72 -3.10
CA THR A 101 -0.12 -1.95 -3.63
C THR A 101 1.15 -2.21 -2.83
N ALA A 102 1.07 -2.19 -1.50
CA ALA A 102 2.19 -2.51 -0.62
C ALA A 102 2.72 -3.93 -0.86
N SER A 103 1.83 -4.90 -0.99
CA SER A 103 2.19 -6.29 -1.31
C SER A 103 2.91 -6.41 -2.65
N LYS A 104 2.49 -5.64 -3.65
CA LYS A 104 3.13 -5.62 -4.97
C LYS A 104 4.51 -4.97 -4.94
N ILE A 105 4.68 -3.86 -4.20
CA ILE A 105 5.98 -3.22 -3.98
C ILE A 105 6.92 -4.19 -3.26
N ALA A 106 6.44 -4.83 -2.18
CA ALA A 106 7.24 -5.78 -1.42
C ALA A 106 7.69 -6.99 -2.25
N ARG A 107 6.81 -7.48 -3.14
CA ARG A 107 7.15 -8.56 -4.09
C ARG A 107 8.16 -8.16 -5.16
N ALA A 108 8.26 -6.88 -5.51
CA ALA A 108 9.24 -6.38 -6.46
C ALA A 108 10.60 -6.10 -5.79
N GLY A 109 10.59 -5.85 -4.48
CA GLY A 109 11.78 -5.71 -3.65
C GLY A 109 12.47 -7.04 -3.31
N ASN A 110 13.54 -6.94 -2.53
CA ASN A 110 14.24 -8.10 -1.95
C ASN A 110 14.16 -7.99 -0.42
N ALA A 111 13.43 -8.89 0.22
CA ALA A 111 13.19 -8.91 1.67
C ALA A 111 12.54 -7.61 2.21
N THR A 112 11.51 -7.12 1.53
CA THR A 112 10.68 -6.01 1.99
C THR A 112 9.52 -6.52 2.85
N ASP A 113 9.39 -6.01 4.07
CA ASP A 113 8.28 -6.31 4.97
C ASP A 113 7.07 -5.42 4.71
N VAL A 114 5.86 -5.95 4.92
CA VAL A 114 4.61 -5.19 4.82
C VAL A 114 4.00 -5.06 6.21
N MET A 115 3.74 -3.81 6.62
CA MET A 115 3.01 -3.50 7.84
C MET A 115 1.64 -2.92 7.48
N VAL A 116 0.57 -3.44 8.07
CA VAL A 116 -0.77 -2.91 7.88
C VAL A 116 -1.19 -2.16 9.14
N HIS A 117 -1.53 -0.89 8.98
CA HIS A 117 -2.07 -0.03 10.04
C HIS A 117 -3.55 0.27 9.78
N ASP A 118 -4.25 0.92 10.70
CA ASP A 118 -5.67 1.30 10.54
C ASP A 118 -6.62 0.15 10.21
N VAL A 119 -6.39 -1.03 10.80
CA VAL A 119 -7.18 -2.23 10.55
C VAL A 119 -8.57 -2.20 11.20
N ASP A 120 -8.74 -1.39 12.24
CA ASP A 120 -9.99 -1.32 13.03
C ASP A 120 -11.01 -0.30 12.48
N ARG A 121 -10.70 0.37 11.36
CA ARG A 121 -11.54 1.42 10.80
C ARG A 121 -12.78 0.83 10.13
N THR A 122 -13.97 1.31 10.51
CA THR A 122 -15.22 0.99 9.82
C THR A 122 -15.26 1.61 8.42
N ILE A 123 -15.82 0.87 7.46
CA ILE A 123 -16.01 1.32 6.08
C ILE A 123 -16.88 2.58 6.04
N GLU A 124 -16.60 3.49 5.10
CA GLU A 124 -17.45 4.65 4.75
C GLU A 124 -18.94 4.22 4.66
N LYS A 125 -19.84 4.93 5.37
CA LYS A 125 -21.28 4.69 5.32
C LYS A 125 -21.86 4.99 3.94
#